data_AF-A0A5A7PBN5-F1
#
_entry.id   AF-A0A5A7PBN5-F1
#
_cell.length_a   1.000
_cell.length_b   1.000
_cell.length_c   1.000
_cell.angle_alpha   90.00
_cell.angle_beta   90.00
_cell.angle_gamma   90.00
#
_symmetry.space_group_name_H-M   'P 1'
#
loop_
_entity.id
_entity.type
_entity.pdbx_description
1 polymer ?
#
loop_
_entity_poly.entity_id
_entity_poly.type
_entity_poly.pdbx_seq_one_letter_code
_entity_poly.pdbx_strand_id
1 'polypeptide(L)'
;MDASGRAMVEAIHASPTQAVLHLSGGASQALGWLMSVPGASNTVLEAVVPYSRMSMIQLLGKVPSQFACRQTAEDMALMAYNRALRLSTPGFPALGVGFSGSLASTRPKLGDHRFHVSTRTSDKLWASTVTLSKGLRTREEEDTVSSQFLLKAIAYASKVPTTFISGLADSEIPNEFEVQFDEDQELEQLISGQICFKVYPFSSAMSKAERKIILSGSFNPLHDGHLKLLEVASR
;
A
#
# COMPACT_ATOMS: atom_id res chain seq x y z
N MET A 1 -15.36 2.25 -17.36
CA MET A 1 -15.49 1.17 -16.36
C MET A 1 -16.75 0.38 -16.67
N ASP A 2 -16.66 -0.94 -16.65
CA ASP A 2 -17.79 -1.86 -16.83
C ASP A 2 -18.57 -2.05 -15.52
N ALA A 3 -19.69 -2.79 -15.59
CA ALA A 3 -20.57 -3.00 -14.42
C ALA A 3 -19.87 -3.78 -13.29
N SER A 4 -19.03 -4.75 -13.64
CA SER A 4 -18.25 -5.56 -12.67
C SER A 4 -17.18 -4.72 -11.97
N GLY A 5 -16.47 -3.85 -12.71
CA GLY A 5 -15.52 -2.90 -12.14
C GLY A 5 -16.21 -1.92 -11.18
N ARG A 6 -17.39 -1.42 -11.55
CA ARG A 6 -18.18 -0.54 -10.67
C ARG A 6 -18.57 -1.25 -9.38
N ALA A 7 -19.09 -2.47 -9.46
CA ALA A 7 -19.49 -3.24 -8.28
C ALA A 7 -18.30 -3.52 -7.34
N MET A 8 -17.10 -3.74 -7.88
CA MET A 8 -15.89 -3.86 -7.06
C MET A 8 -15.58 -2.56 -6.32
N VAL A 9 -15.63 -1.42 -7.00
CA VAL A 9 -15.37 -0.11 -6.36
C VAL A 9 -16.41 0.17 -5.26
N GLU A 10 -17.68 -0.11 -5.51
CA GLU A 10 -18.74 0.00 -4.51
C GLU A 10 -18.46 -0.89 -3.29
N ALA A 11 -18.01 -2.12 -3.50
CA ALA A 11 -17.64 -3.04 -2.43
C ALA A 11 -16.39 -2.60 -1.65
N ILE A 12 -15.39 -2.00 -2.33
CA ILE A 12 -14.24 -1.36 -1.67
C ILE A 12 -14.73 -0.22 -0.77
N HIS A 13 -15.64 0.63 -1.25
CA HIS A 13 -16.20 1.76 -0.47
C HIS A 13 -17.12 1.34 0.67
N ALA A 14 -17.71 0.14 0.60
CA ALA A 14 -18.45 -0.45 1.69
C ALA A 14 -17.56 -1.10 2.77
N SER A 15 -16.28 -1.35 2.45
CA SER A 15 -15.31 -1.86 3.43
C SER A 15 -14.85 -0.76 4.39
N PRO A 16 -14.43 -1.10 5.62
CA PRO A 16 -13.91 -0.11 6.57
C PRO A 16 -12.49 0.39 6.24
N THR A 17 -11.86 -0.14 5.19
CA THR A 17 -10.46 0.15 4.88
C THR A 17 -10.30 1.56 4.32
N GLN A 18 -9.38 2.33 4.91
CA GLN A 18 -9.01 3.65 4.47
C GLN A 18 -7.60 3.62 3.86
N ALA A 19 -7.45 4.16 2.66
CA ALA A 19 -6.28 3.97 1.81
C ALA A 19 -5.65 5.28 1.37
N VAL A 20 -4.32 5.28 1.31
CA VAL A 20 -3.54 6.28 0.57
C VAL A 20 -2.91 5.59 -0.64
N LEU A 21 -2.96 6.26 -1.80
CA LEU A 21 -2.48 5.70 -3.06
C LEU A 21 -1.31 6.51 -3.61
N HIS A 22 -0.20 5.85 -3.90
CA HIS A 22 0.92 6.41 -4.65
C HIS A 22 1.03 5.69 -6.00
N LEU A 23 0.84 6.41 -7.10
CA LEU A 23 0.79 5.83 -8.44
C LEU A 23 1.79 6.52 -9.39
N SER A 24 2.61 5.75 -10.12
CA SER A 24 3.49 6.29 -11.14
C SER A 24 3.61 5.37 -12.34
N GLY A 25 3.64 5.94 -13.55
CA GLY A 25 3.88 5.19 -14.79
C GLY A 25 2.75 4.28 -15.29
N GLY A 26 1.57 4.29 -14.65
CA GLY A 26 0.38 3.55 -15.07
C GLY A 26 -0.74 3.58 -14.03
N ALA A 27 -1.77 2.75 -14.23
CA ALA A 27 -2.95 2.61 -13.38
C ALA A 27 -3.71 3.92 -13.08
N SER A 28 -3.65 4.89 -13.98
CA SER A 28 -4.23 6.22 -13.76
C SER A 28 -5.76 6.20 -13.76
N GLN A 29 -6.36 5.33 -14.58
CA GLN A 29 -7.82 5.21 -14.65
C GLN A 29 -8.44 4.69 -13.35
N ALA A 30 -7.73 3.85 -12.58
CA ALA A 30 -8.21 3.37 -11.29
C ALA A 30 -8.53 4.50 -10.31
N LEU A 31 -7.74 5.58 -10.32
CA LEU A 31 -8.00 6.75 -9.49
C LEU A 31 -9.31 7.42 -9.89
N GLY A 32 -9.53 7.62 -11.19
CA GLY A 32 -10.79 8.17 -11.71
C GLY A 32 -12.00 7.28 -11.39
N TRP A 33 -11.84 5.96 -11.45
CA TRP A 33 -12.89 4.99 -11.10
C TRP A 33 -13.23 5.01 -9.62
N LEU A 34 -12.23 4.98 -8.73
CA LEU A 34 -12.44 5.11 -7.28
C LEU A 34 -13.14 6.42 -6.93
N MET A 35 -12.75 7.54 -7.54
CA MET A 35 -13.31 8.85 -7.19
C MET A 35 -14.67 9.14 -7.81
N SER A 36 -15.06 8.43 -8.87
CA SER A 36 -16.34 8.65 -9.57
C SER A 36 -17.50 7.85 -9.00
N VAL A 37 -17.24 6.87 -8.13
CA VAL A 37 -18.26 6.07 -7.46
C VAL A 37 -18.58 6.66 -6.08
N PRO A 38 -19.87 6.80 -5.71
CA PRO A 38 -20.25 7.28 -4.38
C PRO A 38 -19.62 6.43 -3.27
N GLY A 39 -19.20 7.10 -2.18
CA GLY A 39 -18.50 6.44 -1.06
C GLY A 39 -16.98 6.55 -1.10
N ALA A 40 -16.41 7.19 -2.14
CA ALA A 40 -14.98 7.42 -2.26
C ALA A 40 -14.32 8.01 -1.00
N SER A 41 -15.00 8.93 -0.31
CA SER A 41 -14.52 9.55 0.94
C SER A 41 -14.35 8.58 2.12
N ASN A 42 -15.01 7.42 2.07
CA ASN A 42 -14.86 6.39 3.10
C ASN A 42 -13.55 5.61 2.93
N THR A 43 -13.05 5.53 1.70
CA THR A 43 -11.84 4.75 1.37
C THR A 43 -10.65 5.65 1.08
N VAL A 44 -10.74 6.57 0.13
CA VAL A 44 -9.58 7.30 -0.40
C VAL A 44 -9.26 8.49 0.49
N LEU A 45 -8.21 8.38 1.29
CA LEU A 45 -7.71 9.45 2.15
C LEU A 45 -6.85 10.46 1.37
N GLU A 46 -5.96 9.96 0.52
CA GLU A 46 -5.05 10.77 -0.29
C GLU A 46 -4.59 9.97 -1.51
N ALA A 47 -4.35 10.66 -2.62
CA ALA A 47 -3.72 10.08 -3.80
C ALA A 47 -2.60 11.01 -4.29
N VAL A 48 -1.40 10.46 -4.49
CA VAL A 48 -0.23 11.18 -4.99
C VAL A 48 0.25 10.51 -6.27
N VAL A 49 0.52 11.31 -7.31
CA VAL A 49 1.04 10.83 -8.58
C VAL A 49 2.47 11.36 -8.78
N PRO A 50 3.49 10.74 -8.17
CA PRO A 50 4.88 11.19 -8.25
C PRO A 50 5.52 10.83 -9.60
N TYR A 51 5.06 11.49 -10.66
CA TYR A 51 5.35 11.09 -12.04
C TYR A 51 6.77 11.43 -12.51
N SER A 52 7.30 12.59 -12.10
CA SER A 52 8.68 12.97 -12.44
C SER A 52 9.68 12.23 -11.56
N ARG A 53 10.89 11.99 -12.07
CA ARG A 53 11.98 11.37 -11.29
C ARG A 53 12.25 12.12 -9.98
N MET A 54 12.21 13.46 -10.02
CA MET A 54 12.42 14.29 -8.82
C MET A 54 11.28 14.16 -7.82
N SER A 55 10.02 14.12 -8.29
CA SER A 55 8.89 13.90 -7.41
C SER A 55 8.96 12.53 -6.72
N MET A 56 9.36 11.47 -7.46
CA MET A 56 9.59 10.16 -6.87
C MET A 56 10.71 10.18 -5.82
N ILE A 57 11.84 10.81 -6.12
CA ILE A 57 12.97 10.90 -5.19
C ILE A 57 12.60 11.66 -3.92
N GLN A 58 11.84 12.74 -4.04
CA GLN A 58 11.34 13.50 -2.89
C GLN A 58 10.35 12.67 -2.05
N LEU A 59 9.47 11.91 -2.70
CA LEU A 59 8.53 11.03 -1.99
C LEU A 59 9.25 9.91 -1.24
N LEU A 60 10.23 9.26 -1.87
CA LEU A 60 10.95 8.11 -1.29
C LEU A 60 12.07 8.53 -0.32
N GLY A 61 12.51 9.79 -0.35
CA GLY A 61 13.67 10.28 0.39
C GLY A 61 15.02 9.71 -0.08
N LYS A 62 15.03 8.95 -1.20
CA LYS A 62 16.21 8.30 -1.76
C LYS A 62 16.09 8.15 -3.27
N VAL A 63 17.23 7.93 -3.93
CA VAL A 63 17.25 7.58 -5.36
C VAL A 63 17.00 6.08 -5.50
N PRO A 64 15.88 5.64 -6.11
CA PRO A 64 15.67 4.22 -6.36
C PRO A 64 16.63 3.72 -7.44
N SER A 65 17.10 2.47 -7.31
CA SER A 65 17.96 1.85 -8.32
C SER A 65 17.26 1.76 -9.69
N GLN A 66 15.95 1.51 -9.68
CA GLN A 66 15.07 1.55 -10.85
C GLN A 66 13.73 2.14 -10.46
N PHE A 67 13.21 3.07 -11.26
CA PHE A 67 11.93 3.72 -10.99
C PHE A 67 10.74 2.76 -11.19
N ALA A 68 10.84 1.82 -12.15
CA ALA A 68 9.82 0.83 -12.45
C ALA A 68 10.32 -0.58 -12.07
N CYS A 69 10.31 -0.88 -10.78
CA CYS A 69 10.62 -2.19 -10.23
C CYS A 69 9.76 -2.50 -8.99
N ARG A 70 9.79 -3.76 -8.55
CA ARG A 70 9.02 -4.22 -7.38
C ARG A 70 9.38 -3.43 -6.11
N GLN A 71 10.67 -3.27 -5.84
CA GLN A 71 11.14 -2.56 -4.64
C GLN A 71 10.61 -1.12 -4.57
N THR A 72 10.57 -0.41 -5.70
CA THR A 72 10.02 0.95 -5.74
C THR A 72 8.52 0.96 -5.45
N ALA A 73 7.74 -0.02 -5.93
CA ALA A 73 6.33 -0.13 -5.56
C ALA A 73 6.13 -0.47 -4.07
N GLU A 74 6.96 -1.34 -3.50
CA GLU A 74 6.95 -1.67 -2.07
C GLU A 74 7.30 -0.44 -1.21
N ASP A 75 8.34 0.31 -1.57
CA ASP A 75 8.73 1.55 -0.87
C ASP A 75 7.61 2.60 -0.96
N MET A 76 6.96 2.72 -2.12
CA MET A 76 5.80 3.60 -2.30
C MET A 76 4.62 3.18 -1.43
N ALA A 77 4.32 1.87 -1.34
CA ALA A 77 3.26 1.33 -0.50
C ALA A 77 3.54 1.55 1.00
N LEU A 78 4.79 1.43 1.44
CA LEU A 78 5.18 1.72 2.81
C LEU A 78 5.02 3.21 3.16
N MET A 79 5.46 4.11 2.27
CA MET A 79 5.24 5.56 2.45
C MET A 79 3.76 5.91 2.46
N ALA A 80 2.97 5.30 1.57
CA ALA A 80 1.52 5.45 1.56
C ALA A 80 0.88 4.93 2.84
N TYR A 81 1.34 3.79 3.37
CA TYR A 81 0.82 3.22 4.62
C TYR A 81 1.11 4.15 5.81
N ASN A 82 2.33 4.67 5.93
CA ASN A 82 2.66 5.67 6.95
C ASN A 82 1.81 6.94 6.86
N ARG A 83 1.47 7.35 5.64
CA ARG A 83 0.59 8.48 5.41
C ARG A 83 -0.86 8.15 5.76
N ALA A 84 -1.34 6.96 5.38
CA ALA A 84 -2.67 6.46 5.69
C ALA A 84 -2.87 6.36 7.19
N LEU A 85 -1.90 5.82 7.91
CA LEU A 85 -1.85 5.82 9.36
C LEU A 85 -2.15 7.23 9.90
N ARG A 86 -1.39 8.27 9.51
CA ARG A 86 -1.59 9.64 10.01
C ARG A 86 -2.95 10.28 9.66
N LEU A 87 -3.58 9.86 8.57
CA LEU A 87 -4.83 10.44 8.08
C LEU A 87 -6.07 9.63 8.47
N SER A 88 -5.90 8.35 8.80
CA SER A 88 -6.99 7.43 9.09
C SER A 88 -7.71 7.80 10.37
N THR A 89 -9.02 7.51 10.38
CA THR A 89 -9.84 7.64 11.58
C THR A 89 -9.48 6.52 12.56
N PRO A 90 -9.27 6.82 13.86
CA PRO A 90 -8.98 5.80 14.86
C PRO A 90 -10.01 4.67 14.82
N GLY A 91 -9.54 3.42 14.79
CA GLY A 91 -10.37 2.21 14.72
C GLY A 91 -10.67 1.72 13.30
N PHE A 92 -10.33 2.49 12.25
CA PHE A 92 -10.45 2.04 10.86
C PHE A 92 -9.12 1.46 10.35
N PRO A 93 -9.13 0.34 9.61
CA PRO A 93 -7.91 -0.21 9.01
C PRO A 93 -7.26 0.75 8.00
N ALA A 94 -5.94 0.98 8.14
CA ALA A 94 -5.16 1.79 7.22
C ALA A 94 -4.49 0.91 6.14
N LEU A 95 -4.49 1.39 4.91
CA LEU A 95 -3.90 0.73 3.75
C LEU A 95 -2.98 1.68 2.98
N GLY A 96 -1.75 1.26 2.74
CA GLY A 96 -0.86 1.89 1.77
C GLY A 96 -0.87 1.16 0.44
N VAL A 97 -0.98 1.91 -0.66
CA VAL A 97 -0.94 1.35 -2.01
C VAL A 97 0.17 2.01 -2.81
N GLY A 98 1.05 1.19 -3.40
CA GLY A 98 2.12 1.61 -4.28
C GLY A 98 1.97 0.99 -5.66
N PHE A 99 2.05 1.82 -6.70
CA PHE A 99 2.07 1.36 -8.09
C PHE A 99 3.22 2.01 -8.84
N SER A 100 4.02 1.19 -9.52
CA SER A 100 5.02 1.68 -10.46
C SER A 100 5.01 0.88 -11.76
N GLY A 101 4.85 1.60 -12.87
CA GLY A 101 4.71 1.01 -14.20
C GLY A 101 5.70 1.55 -15.22
N SER A 102 6.03 0.69 -16.18
CA SER A 102 6.66 1.04 -17.44
C SER A 102 5.79 0.49 -18.57
N LEU A 103 4.70 1.20 -18.86
CA LEU A 103 3.76 0.87 -19.94
C LEU A 103 4.24 1.40 -21.30
N ALA A 104 3.48 1.15 -22.36
CA ALA A 104 3.75 1.61 -23.72
C ALA A 104 4.03 3.13 -23.79
N SER A 105 4.79 3.55 -24.78
CA SER A 105 5.06 4.97 -25.01
C SER A 105 5.15 5.27 -26.49
N THR A 106 5.07 6.54 -26.85
CA THR A 106 5.22 7.01 -28.24
C THR A 106 6.52 6.52 -28.88
N ARG A 107 7.60 6.42 -28.09
CA ARG A 107 8.83 5.74 -28.48
C ARG A 107 8.80 4.29 -28.02
N PRO A 108 9.04 3.30 -28.90
CA PRO A 108 9.14 1.90 -28.50
C PRO A 108 10.21 1.71 -27.42
N LYS A 109 9.86 0.97 -26.36
CA LYS A 109 10.79 0.66 -25.27
C LYS A 109 11.61 -0.59 -25.60
N LEU A 110 12.90 -0.52 -25.33
CA LEU A 110 13.80 -1.67 -25.40
C LEU A 110 13.42 -2.74 -24.35
N GLY A 111 13.21 -2.31 -23.10
CA GLY A 111 12.75 -3.19 -22.02
C GLY A 111 11.26 -3.54 -22.09
N ASP A 112 10.84 -4.54 -21.33
CA ASP A 112 9.46 -5.02 -21.30
C ASP A 112 8.46 -3.97 -20.79
N HIS A 113 7.24 -4.07 -21.31
CA HIS A 113 6.10 -3.40 -20.71
C HIS A 113 5.77 -4.16 -19.43
N ARG A 114 5.84 -3.50 -18.28
CA ARG A 114 5.64 -4.15 -16.99
C ARG A 114 5.04 -3.19 -15.99
N PHE A 115 4.36 -3.72 -14.99
CA PHE A 115 3.97 -2.94 -13.83
C PHE A 115 4.16 -3.74 -12.55
N HIS A 116 4.27 -2.99 -11.46
CA HIS A 116 4.46 -3.48 -10.11
C HIS A 116 3.41 -2.84 -9.23
N VAL A 117 2.67 -3.67 -8.50
CA VAL A 117 1.68 -3.22 -7.52
C VAL A 117 2.11 -3.74 -6.16
N SER A 118 1.97 -2.93 -5.13
CA SER A 118 2.16 -3.37 -3.75
C SER A 118 1.11 -2.75 -2.83
N THR A 119 0.65 -3.55 -1.87
CA THR A 119 -0.24 -3.13 -0.80
C THR A 119 0.43 -3.40 0.55
N ARG A 120 0.23 -2.48 1.48
CA ARG A 120 0.84 -2.52 2.81
C ARG A 120 -0.20 -2.26 3.89
N THR A 121 -0.32 -3.19 4.83
CA THR A 121 -1.07 -3.06 6.09
C THR A 121 -0.09 -3.16 7.27
N SER A 122 -0.60 -3.20 8.51
CA SER A 122 0.25 -3.43 9.68
C SER A 122 0.98 -4.77 9.56
N ASP A 123 0.22 -5.80 9.23
CA ASP A 123 0.56 -7.21 9.34
C ASP A 123 0.93 -7.84 8.00
N LYS A 124 0.78 -7.13 6.88
CA LYS A 124 1.02 -7.70 5.55
C LYS A 124 1.68 -6.72 4.59
N LEU A 125 2.64 -7.25 3.84
CA LEU A 125 3.15 -6.68 2.59
C LEU A 125 2.80 -7.66 1.48
N TRP A 126 2.01 -7.22 0.51
CA TRP A 126 1.77 -7.97 -0.71
C TRP A 126 2.30 -7.17 -1.90
N ALA A 127 2.88 -7.86 -2.87
CA ALA A 127 3.36 -7.26 -4.10
C ALA A 127 3.13 -8.20 -5.27
N SER A 128 2.94 -7.63 -6.46
CA SER A 128 2.82 -8.38 -7.69
C SER A 128 3.50 -7.65 -8.84
N THR A 129 4.19 -8.42 -9.68
CA THR A 129 4.82 -7.95 -10.90
C THR A 129 4.17 -8.63 -12.10
N VAL A 130 3.75 -7.82 -13.07
CA VAL A 130 3.16 -8.32 -14.31
C VAL A 130 3.97 -7.79 -15.48
N THR A 131 4.37 -8.70 -16.37
CA THR A 131 4.96 -8.36 -17.67
C THR A 131 3.86 -8.47 -18.72
N LEU A 132 3.62 -7.37 -19.44
CA LEU A 132 2.63 -7.26 -20.49
C LEU A 132 3.21 -7.66 -21.85
N SER A 133 2.40 -8.31 -22.68
CA SER A 133 2.78 -8.70 -24.03
C SER A 133 2.89 -7.46 -24.93
N LYS A 134 4.11 -7.14 -25.38
CA LYS A 134 4.37 -5.98 -26.25
C LYS A 134 3.57 -6.05 -27.54
N GLY A 135 2.96 -4.92 -27.92
CA GLY A 135 2.21 -4.77 -29.17
C GLY A 135 0.79 -5.36 -29.14
N LEU A 136 0.40 -6.03 -28.05
CA LEU A 136 -0.96 -6.54 -27.89
C LEU A 136 -1.98 -5.43 -27.60
N ARG A 137 -1.55 -4.37 -26.89
CA ARG A 137 -2.40 -3.28 -26.40
C ARG A 137 -1.76 -1.92 -26.67
N THR A 138 -2.63 -0.92 -26.82
CA THR A 138 -2.26 0.50 -26.80
C THR A 138 -1.89 0.94 -25.38
N ARG A 139 -1.28 2.13 -25.25
CA ARG A 139 -0.95 2.71 -23.94
C ARG A 139 -2.17 2.90 -23.04
N GLU A 140 -3.31 3.26 -23.61
CA GLU A 140 -4.56 3.42 -22.86
C GLU A 140 -5.06 2.08 -22.34
N GLU A 141 -5.07 1.05 -23.20
CA GLU A 141 -5.51 -0.30 -22.82
C GLU A 141 -4.59 -0.96 -21.78
N GLU A 142 -3.27 -0.74 -21.86
CA GLU A 142 -2.35 -1.16 -20.80
C GLU A 142 -2.62 -0.42 -19.47
N ASP A 143 -3.03 0.84 -19.53
CA ASP A 143 -3.46 1.59 -18.34
C ASP A 143 -4.75 1.01 -17.77
N THR A 144 -5.70 0.63 -18.62
CA THR A 144 -6.97 0.00 -18.24
C THR A 144 -6.71 -1.30 -17.49
N VAL A 145 -5.88 -2.19 -18.05
CA VAL A 145 -5.58 -3.49 -17.45
C VAL A 145 -4.81 -3.34 -16.15
N SER A 146 -3.82 -2.45 -16.09
CA SER A 146 -3.09 -2.17 -14.85
C SER A 146 -3.98 -1.50 -13.79
N SER A 147 -4.92 -0.65 -14.19
CA SER A 147 -5.93 -0.05 -13.30
C SER A 147 -6.87 -1.09 -12.71
N GLN A 148 -7.36 -2.01 -13.52
CA GLN A 148 -8.18 -3.14 -13.08
C GLN A 148 -7.42 -4.02 -12.09
N PHE A 149 -6.14 -4.30 -12.37
CA PHE A 149 -5.30 -5.07 -11.46
C PHE A 149 -5.05 -4.35 -10.14
N LEU A 150 -4.85 -3.03 -10.16
CA LEU A 150 -4.73 -2.21 -8.96
C LEU A 150 -6.00 -2.29 -8.10
N LEU A 151 -7.19 -2.19 -8.70
CA LEU A 151 -8.46 -2.33 -7.97
C LEU A 151 -8.58 -3.72 -7.33
N LYS A 152 -8.20 -4.77 -8.05
CA LYS A 152 -8.17 -6.15 -7.51
C LYS A 152 -7.25 -6.24 -6.29
N ALA A 153 -6.07 -5.63 -6.34
CA ALA A 153 -5.13 -5.59 -5.21
C ALA A 153 -5.69 -4.84 -4.00
N ILE A 154 -6.37 -3.71 -4.22
CA ILE A 154 -7.03 -2.93 -3.15
C ILE A 154 -8.18 -3.74 -2.55
N ALA A 155 -9.00 -4.40 -3.37
CA ALA A 155 -10.08 -5.25 -2.90
C ALA A 155 -9.56 -6.42 -2.06
N TYR A 156 -8.50 -7.10 -2.51
CA TYR A 156 -7.83 -8.16 -1.76
C TYR A 156 -7.33 -7.67 -0.39
N ALA A 157 -6.60 -6.55 -0.36
CA ALA A 157 -6.11 -5.95 0.89
C ALA A 157 -7.25 -5.47 1.81
N SER A 158 -8.38 -5.08 1.24
CA SER A 158 -9.57 -4.65 1.96
C SER A 158 -10.48 -5.82 2.40
N LYS A 159 -10.05 -7.07 2.18
CA LYS A 159 -10.82 -8.30 2.48
C LYS A 159 -12.18 -8.34 1.77
N VAL A 160 -12.28 -7.69 0.62
CA VAL A 160 -13.46 -7.70 -0.24
C VAL A 160 -13.38 -8.93 -1.16
N PRO A 161 -14.39 -9.80 -1.19
CA PRO A 161 -14.43 -10.92 -2.12
C PRO A 161 -14.30 -10.44 -3.56
N THR A 162 -13.34 -11.00 -4.31
CA THR A 162 -13.10 -10.63 -5.71
C THR A 162 -13.62 -11.72 -6.64
N THR A 163 -14.66 -11.40 -7.42
CA THR A 163 -15.12 -12.22 -8.56
C THR A 163 -14.63 -11.66 -9.90
N PHE A 164 -13.86 -10.58 -9.85
CA PHE A 164 -13.44 -9.83 -11.02
C PHE A 164 -12.18 -10.45 -11.65
N ILE A 165 -12.26 -10.68 -12.95
CA ILE A 165 -11.15 -11.16 -13.77
C ILE A 165 -10.45 -9.94 -14.34
N SER A 166 -9.19 -9.72 -13.96
CA SER A 166 -8.34 -8.71 -14.60
C SER A 166 -8.22 -9.00 -16.09
N GLY A 167 -8.27 -7.98 -16.97
CA GLY A 167 -8.13 -8.13 -18.42
C GLY A 167 -6.73 -8.53 -18.93
N LEU A 168 -5.95 -9.23 -18.10
CA LEU A 168 -4.67 -9.83 -18.44
C LEU A 168 -4.88 -10.98 -19.44
N ALA A 169 -3.95 -11.13 -20.37
CA ALA A 169 -3.93 -12.27 -21.27
C ALA A 169 -3.42 -13.52 -20.54
N ASP A 170 -3.75 -14.71 -21.04
CA ASP A 170 -3.36 -15.98 -20.41
C ASP A 170 -1.84 -16.14 -20.25
N SER A 171 -1.05 -15.48 -21.10
CA SER A 171 0.42 -15.44 -21.02
C SER A 171 0.97 -14.44 -19.99
N GLU A 172 0.17 -13.49 -19.53
CA GLU A 172 0.57 -12.40 -18.62
C GLU A 172 0.35 -12.81 -17.16
N ILE A 173 1.11 -13.82 -16.72
CA ILE A 173 0.96 -14.40 -15.38
C ILE A 173 1.59 -13.47 -14.33
N PRO A 174 0.82 -13.03 -13.32
CA PRO A 174 1.36 -12.23 -12.22
C PRO A 174 2.37 -13.02 -11.39
N ASN A 175 3.54 -12.44 -11.14
CA ASN A 175 4.49 -12.94 -10.16
C ASN A 175 4.22 -12.27 -8.81
N GLU A 176 3.57 -13.01 -7.91
CA GLU A 176 3.13 -12.53 -6.60
C GLU A 176 4.15 -12.84 -5.51
N PHE A 177 4.23 -11.95 -4.53
CA PHE A 177 5.08 -12.03 -3.36
C PHE A 177 4.29 -11.53 -2.15
N GLU A 178 4.28 -12.30 -1.07
CA GLU A 178 3.58 -11.94 0.16
C GLU A 178 4.49 -12.17 1.36
N VAL A 179 4.46 -11.23 2.29
CA VAL A 179 5.09 -11.33 3.61
C VAL A 179 4.02 -11.02 4.65
N GLN A 180 3.83 -11.94 5.59
CA GLN A 180 3.04 -11.72 6.79
C GLN A 180 3.99 -11.36 7.93
N PHE A 181 3.66 -10.31 8.67
CA PHE A 181 4.36 -9.88 9.87
C PHE A 181 3.63 -10.40 11.10
N ASP A 182 4.38 -10.97 12.04
CA ASP A 182 3.89 -11.21 13.39
C ASP A 182 3.97 -9.93 14.26
N GLU A 183 3.45 -10.01 15.47
CA GLU A 183 3.37 -8.85 16.36
C GLU A 183 4.76 -8.27 16.71
N ASP A 184 5.76 -9.13 16.88
CA ASP A 184 7.13 -8.74 17.20
C ASP A 184 7.79 -8.04 16.03
N GLN A 185 7.62 -8.55 14.81
CA GLN A 185 8.09 -7.94 13.57
C GLN A 185 7.42 -6.60 13.29
N GLU A 186 6.13 -6.46 13.59
CA GLU A 186 5.44 -5.17 13.52
C GLU A 186 6.03 -4.15 14.51
N LEU A 187 6.36 -4.58 15.73
CA LEU A 187 6.98 -3.72 16.73
C LEU A 187 8.42 -3.34 16.36
N GLU A 188 9.21 -4.27 15.84
CA GLU A 188 10.55 -4.03 15.30
C GLU A 188 10.53 -2.96 14.18
N GLN A 189 9.53 -3.02 13.30
CA GLN A 189 9.32 -2.02 12.24
C GLN A 189 9.01 -0.63 12.78
N LEU A 190 8.30 -0.54 13.91
CA LEU A 190 8.07 0.73 14.61
C LEU A 190 9.37 1.26 15.23
N ILE A 191 10.11 0.38 15.93
CA ILE A 191 11.38 0.73 16.60
C ILE A 191 12.43 1.19 15.59
N SER A 192 12.52 0.52 14.44
CA SER A 192 13.42 0.88 13.34
C SER A 192 12.96 2.09 12.51
N GLY A 193 11.79 2.65 12.81
CA GLY A 193 11.22 3.82 12.12
C GLY A 193 10.68 3.54 10.72
N GLN A 194 10.52 2.27 10.33
CA GLN A 194 9.91 1.90 9.05
C GLN A 194 8.41 2.23 9.03
N ILE A 195 7.71 1.95 10.13
CA ILE A 195 6.34 2.41 10.35
C ILE A 195 6.32 3.51 11.43
N CYS A 196 5.40 4.47 11.31
CA CYS A 196 5.36 5.64 12.19
C CYS A 196 4.48 5.46 13.44
N PHE A 197 3.54 4.52 13.44
CA PHE A 197 2.81 4.11 14.64
C PHE A 197 2.14 2.74 14.46
N LYS A 198 1.77 2.12 15.58
CA LYS A 198 1.02 0.86 15.64
C LYS A 198 -0.19 1.04 16.57
N VAL A 199 -1.37 0.62 16.12
CA VAL A 199 -2.59 0.68 16.94
C VAL A 199 -2.83 -0.68 17.55
N TYR A 200 -2.92 -0.72 18.88
CA TYR A 200 -3.31 -1.89 19.62
C TYR A 200 -4.80 -1.83 19.97
N PRO A 201 -5.64 -2.74 19.45
CA PRO A 201 -6.99 -2.86 19.95
C PRO A 201 -6.91 -3.42 21.37
N PHE A 202 -7.21 -2.61 22.37
CA PHE A 202 -7.34 -3.07 23.76
C PHE A 202 -8.62 -3.92 23.89
N SER A 203 -8.59 -5.13 23.34
CA SER A 203 -9.58 -6.18 23.58
C SER A 203 -9.15 -6.96 24.83
N SER A 204 -10.12 -7.27 25.70
CA SER A 204 -9.94 -7.77 27.07
C SER A 204 -9.33 -9.17 27.21
N ALA A 205 -8.82 -9.77 26.13
CA ALA A 205 -8.23 -11.10 26.12
C ALA A 205 -6.84 -11.07 25.48
N MET A 206 -5.89 -10.43 26.14
CA MET A 206 -4.47 -10.62 25.79
C MET A 206 -3.97 -11.93 26.41
N SER A 207 -3.42 -12.81 25.57
CA SER A 207 -2.71 -14.01 26.01
C SER A 207 -1.48 -13.63 26.85
N LYS A 208 -1.09 -14.50 27.77
CA LYS A 208 0.08 -14.34 28.65
C LYS A 208 1.42 -14.50 27.87
N ALA A 209 1.65 -13.71 26.83
CA ALA A 209 2.98 -13.60 26.23
C ALA A 209 3.86 -12.66 27.09
N GLU A 210 5.17 -12.85 27.04
CA GLU A 210 6.18 -12.02 27.73
C GLU A 210 5.89 -10.53 27.49
N ARG A 211 5.47 -9.84 28.55
CA ARG A 211 4.99 -8.46 28.44
C ARG A 211 6.15 -7.52 28.19
N LYS A 212 6.27 -7.02 26.96
CA LYS A 212 7.06 -5.81 26.68
C LYS A 212 6.30 -4.61 27.25
N ILE A 213 6.89 -3.93 28.22
CA ILE A 213 6.30 -2.73 28.84
C ILE A 213 6.59 -1.53 27.94
N ILE A 214 5.55 -0.97 27.32
CA ILE A 214 5.65 0.31 26.62
C ILE A 214 5.28 1.42 27.61
N LEU A 215 6.28 2.18 28.07
CA LEU A 215 6.05 3.34 28.93
C LEU A 215 5.59 4.52 28.07
N SER A 216 4.37 5.00 28.29
CA SER A 216 3.90 6.25 27.68
C SER A 216 4.57 7.44 28.36
N GLY A 217 5.25 8.29 27.58
CA GLY A 217 5.89 9.51 28.09
C GLY A 217 6.62 10.29 27.00
N SER A 218 6.55 11.62 27.05
CA SER A 218 7.47 12.50 26.33
C SER A 218 8.80 12.45 27.07
N PHE A 219 9.71 11.55 26.68
CA PHE A 219 11.06 11.42 27.25
C PHE A 219 12.01 12.54 26.80
N ASN A 220 11.48 13.72 26.50
CA ASN A 220 12.22 14.86 25.97
C ASN A 220 12.06 16.12 26.85
N PRO A 221 13.07 16.49 27.65
CA PRO A 221 14.30 15.74 27.92
C PRO A 221 14.08 14.54 28.85
N LEU A 222 14.97 13.55 28.77
CA LEU A 222 15.02 12.43 29.70
C LEU A 222 15.35 12.96 31.11
N HIS A 223 14.66 12.47 32.14
CA HIS A 223 14.91 12.85 33.54
C HIS A 223 14.72 11.65 34.47
N ASP A 224 15.10 11.79 35.74
CA ASP A 224 15.19 10.70 36.72
C ASP A 224 13.90 9.89 36.92
N GLY A 225 12.73 10.48 36.67
CA GLY A 225 11.45 9.78 36.75
C GLY A 225 11.32 8.67 35.71
N HIS A 226 11.83 8.92 34.50
CA HIS A 226 11.86 7.95 33.42
C HIS A 226 12.80 6.78 33.72
N LEU A 227 13.98 7.06 34.29
CA LEU A 227 14.95 6.03 34.67
C LEU A 227 14.40 5.13 35.79
N LYS A 228 13.71 5.70 36.78
CA LYS A 228 13.04 4.94 37.84
C LYS A 228 11.91 4.06 37.32
N LEU A 229 11.13 4.55 36.36
CA LEU A 229 10.08 3.76 35.71
C LEU A 229 10.67 2.55 34.96
N LEU A 230 11.78 2.74 34.25
CA LEU A 230 12.52 1.65 33.60
C LEU A 230 13.03 0.63 34.64
N GLU A 231 13.67 1.08 35.71
CA GLU A 231 14.20 0.20 36.76
C GLU A 231 13.10 -0.66 37.41
N VAL A 232 11.94 -0.05 37.70
CA VAL A 232 10.77 -0.76 38.27
C VAL A 232 10.19 -1.76 37.26
N ALA A 233 10.12 -1.38 35.98
CA ALA A 233 9.60 -2.24 34.91
C ALA A 233 10.53 -3.42 34.58
N SER A 234 11.83 -3.32 34.91
CA SER A 234 12.86 -4.34 34.60
C SER A 234 13.08 -5.35 35.73
N ARG A 235 12.36 -5.22 36.84
CA ARG A 235 12.36 -6.16 37.98
C ARG A 235 11.19 -7.14 37.87
#